data_AF-A0A961P6M2-F1
#
_entry.id   AF-A0A961P6M2-F1
#
_cell.length_a   1.000
_cell.length_b   1.000
_cell.length_c   1.000
_cell.angle_alpha   90.00
_cell.angle_beta   90.00
_cell.angle_gamma   90.00
#
_symmetry.space_group_name_H-M   'P 1'
#
loop_
_entity.id
_entity.type
_entity.pdbx_description
1 polymer ?
#
loop_
_entity_poly.entity_id
_entity_poly.type
_entity_poly.pdbx_seq_one_letter_code
_entity_poly.pdbx_strand_id
1 'polypeptide(L)' 'MTFTKMSVSALALLALSATAGAARDQIQIAGSSTVLPYASIVAEAFGENFDFPTPVVESGGSGAGRKKLCEGVGENT' A
#
# COMPACT_ATOMS: atom_id res chain seq x y z
N MET A 1 -28.71 6.56 34.92
CA MET A 1 -28.26 5.21 34.45
C MET A 1 -28.47 4.99 32.95
N THR A 2 -29.55 5.50 32.33
CA THR A 2 -29.78 5.38 30.87
C THR A 2 -28.82 6.21 30.01
N PHE A 3 -28.53 7.46 30.41
CA PHE A 3 -27.59 8.33 29.67
C PHE A 3 -26.17 7.77 29.60
N THR A 4 -25.66 7.20 30.71
CA THR A 4 -24.34 6.56 30.75
C THR A 4 -24.27 5.34 29.82
N LYS A 5 -25.35 4.55 29.72
CA LYS A 5 -25.44 3.42 28.80
C LYS A 5 -25.42 3.87 27.33
N MET A 6 -26.12 4.95 27.00
CA MET A 6 -26.11 5.50 25.64
C MET A 6 -24.74 6.08 25.23
N SER A 7 -24.04 6.77 26.14
CA SER A 7 -22.67 7.25 25.86
C SER A 7 -21.67 6.12 25.64
N VAL A 8 -21.76 5.02 26.41
CA VAL A 8 -20.88 3.85 26.24
C VAL A 8 -21.14 3.16 24.90
N SER A 9 -22.41 2.99 24.51
CA SER A 9 -22.76 2.41 23.20
C SER A 9 -22.30 3.28 22.02
N ALA A 10 -22.39 4.61 22.13
CA ALA A 10 -21.89 5.52 21.10
C ALA A 10 -20.37 5.47 20.94
N LEU A 11 -19.63 5.38 22.05
CA LEU A 11 -18.17 5.23 22.04
C LEU A 11 -17.72 3.90 21.39
N ALA A 12 -18.46 2.81 21.66
CA ALA A 12 -18.18 1.50 21.09
C ALA A 12 -18.37 1.47 19.56
N LEU A 13 -19.40 2.16 19.04
CA LEU A 13 -19.64 2.27 17.60
C LEU A 13 -18.56 3.09 16.89
N LEU A 14 -18.09 4.17 17.51
CA LEU A 14 -16.98 4.98 16.99
C LEU A 14 -15.66 4.19 16.97
N ALA A 15 -15.37 3.41 18.01
CA ALA A 15 -14.20 2.55 18.06
C ALA A 15 -14.21 1.47 16.96
N LEU A 16 -15.39 0.94 16.61
CA LEU A 16 -15.52 -0.06 15.55
C LEU A 16 -15.31 0.54 14.15
N SER A 17 -15.71 1.80 13.95
CA SER A 17 -15.52 2.52 12.68
C SER A 17 -14.06 2.93 12.40
N ALA A 18 -13.17 2.90 13.40
CA ALA A 18 -11.75 3.23 13.24
C ALA A 18 -10.95 2.14 12.49
N THR A 19 -11.58 1.02 12.12
CA THR A 19 -10.96 -0.08 11.37
C THR A 19 -11.05 0.07 9.85
N ALA A 20 -11.45 1.24 9.33
CA ALA A 20 -11.36 1.54 7.91
C ALA A 20 -9.90 1.37 7.44
N GLY A 21 -9.65 0.32 6.66
CA GLY A 21 -8.30 -0.13 6.32
C GLY A 21 -7.43 0.99 5.73
N ALA A 22 -6.22 1.13 6.26
CA ALA A 22 -5.22 2.04 5.72
C ALA A 22 -4.75 1.53 4.35
N ALA A 23 -5.40 2.01 3.30
CA ALA A 23 -4.95 1.84 1.92
C ALA A 23 -3.51 2.36 1.81
N ARG A 24 -2.66 1.63 1.09
CA ARG A 24 -1.29 2.09 0.84
C ARG A 24 -1.36 3.11 -0.31
N ASP A 25 -0.78 4.28 -0.10
CA ASP A 25 -0.86 5.39 -1.05
C ASP A 25 0.19 5.33 -2.17
N GLN A 26 1.14 4.38 -2.13
CA GLN A 26 2.26 4.31 -3.07
C GLN A 26 2.50 2.89 -3.61
N ILE A 27 2.74 2.80 -4.92
CA ILE A 27 3.07 1.56 -5.62
C ILE A 27 4.54 1.20 -5.37
N GLN A 28 4.78 -0.06 -5.04
CA GLN A 28 6.10 -0.66 -4.84
C GLN A 28 6.35 -1.73 -5.90
N ILE A 29 7.49 -1.65 -6.59
CA ILE A 29 7.82 -2.54 -7.70
C ILE A 29 9.17 -3.19 -7.42
N ALA A 30 9.24 -4.53 -7.46
CA ALA A 30 10.50 -5.28 -7.39
C ALA A 30 10.63 -6.19 -8.61
N GLY A 31 11.79 -6.19 -9.30
CA GLY A 31 11.88 -6.89 -10.57
C GLY A 31 13.25 -7.07 -11.19
N SER A 32 13.24 -7.35 -12.49
CA SER A 32 14.45 -7.63 -13.28
C SER A 32 15.38 -6.43 -13.34
N SER A 33 16.65 -6.64 -13.01
CA SER A 33 17.69 -5.63 -13.15
C SER A 33 17.91 -5.20 -14.61
N THR A 34 17.53 -6.04 -15.58
CA THR A 34 17.65 -5.72 -17.01
C THR A 34 16.66 -4.65 -17.48
N VAL A 35 15.53 -4.50 -16.80
CA VAL A 35 14.49 -3.51 -17.18
C VAL A 35 14.45 -2.33 -16.22
N LEU A 36 15.29 -2.33 -15.17
CA LEU A 36 15.31 -1.29 -14.14
C LEU A 36 15.39 0.13 -14.71
N PRO A 37 16.32 0.46 -15.64
CA PRO A 37 16.42 1.83 -16.14
C PRO A 37 15.14 2.31 -16.83
N TYR A 38 14.48 1.42 -17.60
CA TYR A 38 13.22 1.74 -18.25
C TYR A 38 12.07 1.88 -17.26
N ALA A 39 11.97 0.97 -16.29
CA ALA A 39 10.93 1.02 -15.27
C ALA A 39 11.01 2.29 -14.40
N SER A 40 12.21 2.75 -14.08
CA SER A 40 12.41 4.03 -13.36
C SER A 40 11.90 5.23 -14.15
N ILE A 41 12.18 5.30 -15.46
CA ILE A 41 11.68 6.38 -16.33
C ILE A 41 10.16 6.38 -16.37
N VAL A 42 9.53 5.21 -16.48
CA VAL A 42 8.06 5.09 -16.47
C VAL A 42 7.47 5.52 -15.12
N ALA A 43 8.13 5.18 -14.01
CA ALA A 43 7.69 5.59 -12.68
C ALA A 43 7.76 7.11 -12.50
N GLU A 44 8.88 7.74 -12.89
CA GLU A 44 9.03 9.20 -12.87
C GLU A 44 7.98 9.88 -13.75
N ALA A 45 7.82 9.43 -14.99
CA ALA A 45 6.79 9.94 -15.89
C ALA A 45 5.38 9.81 -15.29
N PHE A 46 5.06 8.71 -14.61
CA PHE A 46 3.78 8.59 -13.93
C PHE A 46 3.60 9.65 -12.83
N GLY A 47 4.60 9.85 -11.97
CA GLY A 47 4.55 10.87 -10.92
C GLY A 47 4.48 12.31 -11.44
N GLU A 48 5.02 12.57 -12.63
CA GLU A 48 4.94 13.89 -13.28
C GLU A 48 3.59 14.17 -13.98
N ASN A 49 2.88 13.12 -14.40
CA ASN A 49 1.68 13.24 -15.23
C ASN A 49 0.36 13.02 -14.48
N PHE A 50 0.40 12.55 -13.23
CA PHE A 50 -0.79 12.23 -12.44
C PHE A 50 -0.68 12.71 -11.00
N ASP A 51 -1.82 12.93 -10.33
CA ASP A 51 -1.91 13.32 -8.91
C ASP A 51 -1.70 12.14 -7.95
N PHE A 52 -0.80 11.22 -8.28
CA PHE A 52 -0.45 10.06 -7.47
C PHE A 52 1.05 10.05 -7.14
N PRO A 53 1.46 9.50 -5.97
CA PRO A 53 2.87 9.36 -5.66
C PRO A 53 3.64 8.54 -6.70
N THR A 54 4.84 9.01 -7.06
CA THR A 54 5.77 8.31 -7.95
C THR A 54 6.01 6.88 -7.44
N PRO A 55 5.85 5.82 -8.26
CA PRO A 55 6.15 4.46 -7.86
C PRO A 55 7.62 4.29 -7.46
N VAL A 56 7.88 3.48 -6.45
CA VAL A 56 9.25 3.10 -6.06
C VAL A 56 9.62 1.82 -6.79
N VAL A 57 10.80 1.82 -7.43
CA VAL A 57 11.28 0.70 -8.26
C VAL A 57 12.57 0.14 -7.70
N GLU A 58 12.55 -1.13 -7.31
CA GLU A 58 13.68 -1.88 -6.76
C GLU A 58 14.19 -2.96 -7.72
N SER A 59 15.51 -3.10 -7.74
CA SER A 59 16.22 -4.11 -8.52
C SER A 59 16.51 -5.36 -7.68
N GLY A 60 16.37 -6.53 -8.29
CA GLY A 60 16.80 -7.79 -7.66
C GLY A 60 16.87 -8.99 -8.61
N GLY A 61 16.52 -8.80 -9.89
CA GLY A 61 16.35 -9.88 -10.86
C GLY A 61 14.92 -10.44 -10.84
N SER A 62 14.47 -11.04 -11.95
CA SER A 62 13.10 -11.56 -12.08
C SER A 62 12.73 -12.59 -11.01
N GLY A 63 13.72 -13.38 -10.56
CA GLY A 63 13.54 -14.35 -9.48
C GLY A 63 13.23 -13.69 -8.15
N ALA A 64 13.97 -12.65 -7.77
CA ALA A 64 13.73 -11.90 -6.54
C ALA A 64 12.41 -11.12 -6.61
N GLY A 65 12.09 -10.53 -7.77
CA GLY A 65 10.80 -9.87 -7.99
C GLY A 65 9.62 -10.83 -7.83
N ARG A 66 9.69 -12.02 -8.43
CA ARG A 66 8.67 -13.07 -8.23
C ARG A 66 8.60 -13.52 -6.77
N LYS A 67 9.75 -13.68 -6.09
CA LYS A 67 9.79 -14.01 -4.67
C LYS A 67 9.03 -12.97 -3.85
N LYS A 68 9.30 -11.68 -4.06
CA LYS A 68 8.61 -10.56 -3.41
C LYS A 68 7.11 -10.54 -3.70
N LEU A 69 6.72 -10.81 -4.94
CA LEU A 69 5.31 -10.96 -5.32
C LEU A 69 4.62 -12.10 -4.54
N CYS A 70 5.29 -13.24 -4.39
CA CYS A 70 4.76 -14.37 -3.62
C CYS A 70 4.79 -14.15 -2.10
N GLU A 71 5.73 -13.35 -1.59
CA GLU A 71 5.77 -12.92 -0.19
C GLU A 71 4.52 -12.11 0.14
N GLY A 72 4.11 -11.20 -0.76
CA GLY A 72 2.95 -10.33 -0.59
C GLY A 72 3.22 -9.09 0.27
N VAL A 73 2.16 -8.34 0.61
CA VAL A 73 2.21 -7.00 1.25
C VAL A 73 1.11 -6.78 2.31
N GLY A 74 0.41 -7.81 2.75
CA GLY A 74 -0.86 -7.79 3.48
C GLY A 74 -1.08 -9.01 4.39
N GLU A 75 -2.21 -9.04 5.12
CA GLU A 75 -2.29 -9.80 6.39
C GLU A 75 -2.09 -11.34 6.31
N ASN A 76 -2.20 -11.95 5.13
CA ASN A 76 -1.88 -13.37 4.90
C ASN A 76 -0.86 -13.62 3.77
N THR A 77 -0.31 -12.54 3.20
CA THR A 77 0.79 -12.48 2.23
C THR A 77 1.28 -11.04 2.24
#